data_AF-A0A1G3HH08-F1
#
_entry.id   AF-A0A1G3HH08-F1
#
_cell.length_a   1.000
_cell.length_b   1.000
_cell.length_c   1.000
_cell.angle_alpha   90.00
_cell.angle_beta   90.00
_cell.angle_gamma   90.00
#
_symmetry.space_group_name_H-M   'P 1'
#
loop_
_entity.id
_entity.type
_entity.pdbx_description
1 polymer ?
#
loop_
_entity_poly.entity_id
_entity_poly.type
_entity_poly.pdbx_seq_one_letter_code
_entity_poly.pdbx_strand_id
1 'polypeptide(L)'
;MSSGTGCYIEDEGAGAKARTYFCLCYGSVELIPSAAPQERESYTTTHHDKPMYIHNDMKMPKMMAPAEVINHSDDELKLLESLVGRWPPFYGQGGPRY
;
A
#
# COMPACT_ATOMS: atom_id res chain seq x y z
N MET A 1 16.43 -5.64 -15.30
CA MET A 1 15.05 -5.14 -15.38
C MET A 1 14.70 -4.62 -14.00
N SER A 2 14.37 -3.34 -13.84
CA SER A 2 13.77 -2.88 -12.58
C SER A 2 12.36 -3.48 -12.50
N SER A 3 12.06 -4.18 -11.41
CA SER A 3 10.68 -4.53 -11.06
C SER A 3 9.84 -3.25 -11.02
N GLY A 4 8.56 -3.30 -11.43
CA GLY A 4 7.67 -2.16 -11.27
C GLY A 4 7.33 -1.89 -9.80
N THR A 5 6.31 -1.09 -9.56
CA THR A 5 5.70 -0.92 -8.23
C THR A 5 4.20 -1.10 -8.37
N GLY A 6 3.62 -1.91 -7.50
CA GLY A 6 2.18 -2.12 -7.42
C GLY A 6 1.68 -1.70 -6.05
N CYS A 7 0.64 -0.87 -6.02
CA CYS A 7 -0.02 -0.47 -4.78
C CYS A 7 -1.53 -0.50 -4.93
N TYR A 8 -2.20 -0.69 -3.81
CA TYR A 8 -3.64 -0.54 -3.65
C TYR A 8 -3.94 0.65 -2.74
N ILE A 9 -4.93 1.45 -3.10
CA ILE A 9 -5.30 2.67 -2.38
C ILE A 9 -6.82 2.75 -2.28
N GLU A 10 -7.32 2.97 -1.06
CA GLU A 10 -8.71 3.36 -0.84
C GLU A 10 -8.76 4.67 -0.07
N ASP A 11 -9.60 5.60 -0.52
CA ASP A 11 -9.84 6.87 0.15
C ASP A 11 -11.24 6.87 0.79
N GLU A 12 -11.30 6.98 2.12
CA GLU A 12 -12.56 7.12 2.87
C GLU A 12 -13.20 8.52 2.67
N GLY A 13 -12.54 9.43 1.94
CA GLY A 13 -13.07 10.72 1.53
C GLY A 13 -12.73 11.85 2.51
N ALA A 14 -13.68 12.77 2.72
CA ALA A 14 -13.43 13.98 3.48
C ALA A 14 -13.94 13.89 4.93
N GLY A 15 -13.21 14.51 5.84
CA GLY A 15 -13.60 14.68 7.24
C GLY A 15 -12.44 14.46 8.20
N ALA A 16 -12.58 14.97 9.43
CA ALA A 16 -11.52 14.87 10.44
C ALA A 16 -11.18 13.44 10.87
N LYS A 17 -12.02 12.45 10.52
CA LYS A 17 -11.81 11.03 10.81
C LYS A 17 -11.60 10.17 9.56
N ALA A 18 -11.65 10.76 8.37
CA ALA A 18 -11.41 10.03 7.13
C ALA A 18 -9.92 9.66 7.03
N ARG A 19 -9.66 8.51 6.42
CA ARG A 19 -8.33 7.95 6.24
C ARG A 19 -8.15 7.45 4.83
N THR A 20 -6.90 7.40 4.39
CA THR A 20 -6.51 6.67 3.19
C THR A 20 -5.90 5.35 3.62
N TYR A 21 -6.42 4.24 3.11
CA TYR A 21 -5.75 2.95 3.18
C TYR A 21 -4.73 2.86 2.03
N PHE A 22 -3.52 2.43 2.36
CA PHE A 22 -2.44 2.26 1.40
C PHE A 22 -1.74 0.92 1.64
N CYS A 23 -1.74 0.05 0.64
CA CYS A 23 -0.92 -1.15 0.64
C CYS A 23 0.11 -1.06 -0.49
N LEU A 24 1.39 -1.06 -0.15
CA LEU A 24 2.45 -1.32 -1.14
C LEU A 24 2.52 -2.82 -1.36
N CYS A 25 1.88 -3.32 -2.41
CA CYS A 25 1.81 -4.76 -2.70
C CYS A 25 3.21 -5.31 -3.01
N TYR A 26 3.99 -4.57 -3.81
CA TYR A 26 5.41 -4.82 -4.02
C TYR A 26 6.10 -3.55 -4.56
N GLY A 27 7.42 -3.50 -4.44
CA GLY A 27 8.26 -2.42 -4.98
C GLY A 27 8.67 -1.42 -3.90
N SER A 28 8.96 -0.18 -4.28
CA SER A 28 9.48 0.86 -3.39
C SER A 28 8.65 2.13 -3.46
N VAL A 29 8.48 2.81 -2.34
CA VAL A 29 7.73 4.08 -2.23
C VAL A 29 8.41 5.05 -1.27
N GLU A 30 8.19 6.34 -1.47
CA GLU A 30 8.25 7.35 -0.41
C GLU A 30 6.81 7.74 -0.06
N LEU A 31 6.34 7.38 1.12
CA LEU A 31 4.99 7.68 1.62
C LEU A 31 5.03 8.94 2.49
N ILE A 32 4.26 9.96 2.11
CA ILE A 32 4.25 11.27 2.78
C ILE A 32 2.81 11.62 3.21
N PRO A 33 2.49 11.57 4.51
CA PRO A 33 1.18 12.00 5.01
C PRO A 33 0.99 13.50 4.82
N SER A 34 -0.10 13.92 4.18
CA SER A 34 -0.37 15.35 3.93
C SER A 34 -0.50 16.17 5.22
N ALA A 35 -1.12 15.61 6.27
CA ALA A 35 -1.29 16.26 7.56
C ALA A 35 -0.02 16.26 8.45
N ALA A 36 0.98 15.44 8.11
CA ALA A 36 2.23 15.31 8.87
C ALA A 36 3.43 14.96 7.95
N PRO A 37 3.89 15.89 7.09
CA PRO A 37 4.99 15.60 6.14
C PRO A 37 6.33 15.24 6.79
N GLN A 38 6.51 15.56 8.08
CA GLN A 38 7.65 15.15 8.90
C GLN A 38 7.65 13.64 9.20
N GLU A 39 6.50 12.97 9.11
CA GLU A 39 6.37 11.52 9.29
C GLU A 39 6.69 10.74 8.01
N ARG A 40 7.22 11.38 6.96
CA ARG A 40 7.58 10.70 5.70
C ARG A 40 8.36 9.42 5.96
N GLU A 41 8.08 8.40 5.16
CA GLU A 41 8.78 7.13 5.24
C GLU A 41 9.08 6.57 3.86
N SER A 42 10.33 6.16 3.62
CA SER A 42 10.71 5.40 2.43
C SER A 42 10.85 3.93 2.79
N TYR A 43 10.17 3.05 2.06
CA TYR A 43 10.26 1.61 2.30
C TYR A 43 10.01 0.78 1.05
N THR A 44 10.33 -0.50 1.14
CA THR A 44 10.17 -1.50 0.08
C THR A 44 9.41 -2.69 0.62
N THR A 45 8.51 -3.24 -0.18
CA THR A 45 7.80 -4.49 0.11
C THR A 45 8.02 -5.49 -1.03
N THR A 46 7.95 -6.76 -0.68
CA THR A 46 7.96 -7.89 -1.59
C THR A 46 6.59 -8.50 -1.78
N HIS A 47 5.72 -8.50 -0.76
CA HIS A 47 4.38 -9.10 -0.84
C HIS A 47 3.46 -8.60 0.29
N HIS A 48 2.81 -7.45 0.10
CA HIS A 48 1.88 -6.85 1.08
C HIS A 48 2.45 -6.70 2.51
N ASP A 49 3.77 -6.56 2.67
CA ASP A 49 4.44 -6.67 3.97
C ASP A 49 4.12 -5.52 4.94
N LYS A 50 3.58 -4.40 4.42
CA LYS A 50 3.36 -3.19 5.20
C LYS A 50 2.14 -2.38 4.73
N PRO A 51 0.91 -2.86 4.97
CA PRO A 51 -0.29 -2.06 4.76
C PRO A 51 -0.38 -0.96 5.83
N MET A 52 -0.87 0.22 5.43
CA MET A 52 -0.91 1.41 6.27
C MET A 52 -2.26 2.11 6.17
N TYR A 53 -2.77 2.62 7.30
CA TYR A 53 -3.74 3.71 7.33
C TYR A 53 -3.01 5.04 7.45
N ILE A 54 -3.43 6.01 6.65
CA ILE A 54 -2.96 7.40 6.65
C ILE A 54 -4.12 8.28 7.10
N HIS A 55 -4.01 8.83 8.29
CA HIS A 55 -5.03 9.63 8.95
C HIS A 55 -4.88 11.12 8.61
N ASN A 56 -6.01 11.82 8.56
CA ASN A 56 -6.05 13.29 8.44
C ASN A 56 -6.39 13.98 9.79
N ASP A 57 -6.28 13.25 10.91
CA ASP A 57 -6.62 13.76 12.24
C ASP A 57 -5.41 14.36 12.95
N MET A 58 -5.21 15.68 12.83
CA MET A 58 -4.10 16.41 13.46
C MET A 58 -3.99 16.25 14.99
N LYS A 59 -4.99 15.66 15.67
CA LYS A 59 -4.93 15.36 17.11
C LYS A 59 -4.21 14.04 17.42
N MET A 60 -4.00 13.19 16.42
CA MET A 60 -3.28 11.93 16.60
C MET A 60 -1.77 12.18 16.77
N PRO A 61 -1.08 11.40 17.61
CA PRO A 61 0.36 11.51 17.78
C PRO A 61 1.17 11.00 16.57
N LYS A 62 0.56 10.15 15.74
CA LYS A 62 1.07 9.69 14.45
C LYS A 62 -0.06 9.62 13.45
N MET A 63 0.21 10.04 12.21
CA MET A 63 -0.76 9.99 11.12
C MET A 63 -0.68 8.70 10.31
N MET A 64 0.41 7.94 10.44
CA MET A 64 0.52 6.61 9.82
C MET A 64 0.44 5.50 10.86
N ALA A 65 -0.45 4.54 10.64
CA ALA A 65 -0.63 3.37 11.49
C ALA A 65 -0.63 2.09 10.65
N PRO A 66 -0.06 0.96 11.14
CA PRO A 66 -0.17 -0.32 10.46
C PRO A 66 -1.63 -0.73 10.23
N ALA A 67 -1.87 -1.44 9.13
CA ALA A 67 -3.17 -1.98 8.78
C ALA A 67 -3.04 -3.46 8.36
N GLU A 68 -4.16 -4.15 8.30
CA GLU A 68 -4.25 -5.47 7.67
C GLU A 68 -4.39 -5.32 6.14
N VAL A 69 -4.22 -6.43 5.42
CA VAL A 69 -4.58 -6.47 3.99
C VAL A 69 -6.09 -6.46 3.89
N ILE A 70 -6.67 -5.45 3.22
CA ILE A 70 -8.12 -5.32 3.04
C ILE A 70 -8.45 -5.04 1.58
N ASN A 71 -9.60 -5.56 1.13
CA ASN A 71 -10.28 -5.22 -0.10
C ASN A 71 -9.53 -5.44 -1.43
N HIS A 72 -8.33 -6.02 -1.40
CA HIS A 72 -7.60 -6.47 -2.58
C HIS A 72 -6.86 -7.78 -2.29
N SER A 73 -6.54 -8.52 -3.36
CA SER A 73 -5.92 -9.84 -3.30
C SER A 73 -4.80 -9.99 -4.32
N ASP A 74 -4.05 -11.08 -4.20
CA ASP A 74 -3.02 -11.45 -5.18
C ASP A 74 -3.59 -11.64 -6.58
N ASP A 75 -4.85 -12.08 -6.69
CA ASP A 75 -5.47 -12.39 -7.97
C ASP A 75 -5.86 -11.14 -8.75
N GLU A 76 -6.29 -10.08 -8.04
CA GLU A 76 -6.51 -8.77 -8.66
C GLU A 76 -5.20 -8.20 -9.20
N LEU A 77 -4.12 -8.28 -8.42
CA LEU A 77 -2.82 -7.77 -8.87
C LEU A 77 -2.25 -8.56 -10.05
N LYS A 78 -2.40 -9.91 -10.04
CA LYS A 78 -2.04 -10.75 -11.19
C LYS A 78 -2.83 -10.37 -12.44
N LEU A 79 -4.13 -10.14 -12.30
CA LEU A 79 -4.97 -9.70 -13.41
C LEU A 79 -4.45 -8.39 -13.99
N LEU A 80 -4.24 -7.36 -13.16
CA LEU A 80 -3.77 -6.04 -13.61
C LEU A 80 -2.39 -6.10 -14.29
N GLU A 81 -1.43 -6.84 -13.72
CA GLU A 81 -0.11 -7.03 -14.34
C GLU A 81 -0.22 -7.79 -15.68
N SER A 82 -1.11 -8.78 -15.78
CA SER A 82 -1.27 -9.58 -16.99
C SER A 82 -1.80 -8.76 -18.18
N LEU A 83 -2.61 -7.73 -17.92
CA LEU A 83 -3.11 -6.81 -18.95
C LEU A 83 -1.99 -6.06 -19.69
N VAL A 84 -0.80 -5.99 -19.09
CA VAL A 84 0.40 -5.38 -19.68
C VAL A 84 1.54 -6.40 -19.88
N GLY A 85 1.23 -7.70 -19.90
CA GLY A 85 2.19 -8.77 -20.18
C GLY A 85 3.22 -8.98 -19.06
N ARG A 86 2.87 -8.63 -17.82
CA ARG A 86 3.73 -8.76 -16.64
C ARG A 86 3.14 -9.74 -15.62
N TRP A 87 3.95 -10.06 -14.62
CA TRP A 87 3.56 -10.81 -13.43
C TRP A 87 4.08 -10.10 -12.18
N PRO A 88 3.34 -10.13 -11.05
CA PRO A 88 3.87 -9.65 -9.79
C PRO A 88 5.17 -10.38 -9.43
N PRO A 89 6.16 -9.73 -8.78
CA PRO A 89 7.44 -10.37 -8.44
C PRO A 89 7.31 -11.60 -7.54
N PHE A 90 6.24 -11.68 -6.73
CA PHE A 90 5.93 -12.80 -5.86
C PHE A 90 5.19 -13.95 -6.56
N TYR A 91 4.87 -13.83 -7.85
CA TYR A 91 4.20 -14.90 -8.59
C TYR A 91 5.04 -16.19 -8.60
N GLY A 92 4.40 -17.31 -8.24
CA GLY A 92 5.07 -18.61 -8.15
C GLY A 92 5.97 -18.80 -6.92
N GLN A 93 6.06 -17.79 -6.04
CA GLN A 93 6.75 -17.92 -4.76
C GLN A 93 5.77 -18.49 -3.72
N GLY A 94 6.16 -19.57 -3.02
CA GLY A 94 5.32 -20.21 -2.01
C GLY A 94 5.27 -19.37 -0.73
N GLY A 95 4.38 -18.38 -0.68
CA GLY A 95 4.14 -17.51 0.47
C GLY A 95 2.65 -17.42 0.85
N PRO A 96 2.32 -16.61 1.87
CA PRO A 96 0.93 -16.28 2.21
C PRO A 96 0.19 -15.80 0.96
N ARG A 97 -1.08 -16.16 0.82
CA ARG A 97 -1.93 -15.68 -0.27
C ARG A 97 -2.95 -14.73 0.35
N TYR A 98 -3.00 -13.52 -0.17
CA TYR A 98 -3.95 -12.49 0.23
C TYR A 98 -5.09 -12.40 -0.78
#